data_AF-A0A814H5Z2-F1
#
_entry.id   AF-A0A814H5Z2-F1
#
_cell.length_a   1.000
_cell.length_b   1.000
_cell.length_c   1.000
_cell.angle_alpha   90.00
_cell.angle_beta   90.00
_cell.angle_gamma   90.00
#
_symmetry.space_group_name_H-M   'P 1'
#
loop_
_entity.id
_entity.type
_entity.pdbx_description
1 polymer ?
#
loop_
_entity_poly.entity_id
_entity_poly.type
_entity_poly.pdbx_seq_one_letter_code
_entity_poly.pdbx_strand_id
1 'polypeptide(L)'
;MSTMISDIERINHFEWRLKRLGDFIGKSDKKNIIEIINDLNEKIIEHASNMANANILIKKADMINHLTSSDFQRYLMRDRSTKLELILADDERIRDITKKLSEIDTLARVLDGEYFQEIPKLFNTLSKLLTIHNNIKNQYGEFTEELSTFLQDYAAFTLMMDENLQHYKTILHKNQQRSSIIEDNPIE
;
A
#
# COMPACT_ATOMS: atom_id res chain seq x y z
N MET A 1 40.06 0.06 -9.83
CA MET A 1 40.51 1.03 -8.80
C MET A 1 39.36 1.62 -7.97
N SER A 2 38.12 1.73 -8.47
CA SER A 2 37.01 2.35 -7.71
C SER A 2 36.43 1.51 -6.56
N THR A 3 36.65 0.20 -6.52
CA THR A 3 36.13 -0.70 -5.46
C THR A 3 37.00 -0.71 -4.20
N MET A 4 38.33 -0.56 -4.35
CA MET A 4 39.24 -0.52 -3.20
C MET A 4 39.07 0.73 -2.32
N ILE A 5 38.63 1.85 -2.91
CA ILE A 5 38.39 3.10 -2.18
C ILE A 5 37.21 2.93 -1.19
N SER A 6 36.15 2.21 -1.61
CA SER A 6 34.98 1.90 -0.76
C SER A 6 35.31 0.98 0.42
N ASP A 7 36.20 0.00 0.22
CA ASP A 7 36.56 -0.93 1.29
C ASP A 7 37.47 -0.27 2.35
N ILE A 8 38.34 0.65 1.93
CA ILE A 8 39.18 1.44 2.85
C ILE A 8 38.32 2.38 3.72
N GLU A 9 37.29 3.01 3.14
CA GLU A 9 36.36 3.86 3.90
C GLU A 9 35.57 3.06 4.94
N ARG A 10 35.16 1.82 4.59
CA ARG A 10 34.49 0.91 5.53
C ARG A 10 35.40 0.51 6.69
N ILE A 11 36.65 0.16 6.41
CA ILE A 11 37.63 -0.23 7.45
C ILE A 11 37.86 0.94 8.41
N ASN A 12 38.09 2.15 7.89
CA ASN A 12 38.28 3.35 8.71
C ASN A 12 37.04 3.67 9.57
N HIS A 13 35.83 3.44 9.04
CA HIS A 13 34.61 3.60 9.80
C HIS A 13 34.49 2.59 10.96
N PHE A 14 34.87 1.34 10.73
CA PHE A 14 34.84 0.31 11.78
C PHE A 14 35.90 0.56 12.86
N GLU A 15 37.11 0.99 12.49
CA GLU A 15 38.16 1.33 13.45
C GLU A 15 37.75 2.50 14.35
N TRP A 16 37.14 3.55 13.78
CA TRP A 16 36.63 4.67 14.56
C TRP A 16 35.56 4.22 15.56
N ARG A 17 34.67 3.31 15.14
CA ARG A 17 33.58 2.81 15.99
C ARG A 17 34.10 1.90 17.12
N LEU A 18 35.08 1.06 16.83
CA LEU A 18 35.74 0.20 17.83
C LEU A 18 36.52 1.02 18.85
N LYS A 19 37.24 2.06 18.42
CA LYS A 19 37.93 2.98 19.32
C LYS A 19 36.95 3.70 20.26
N ARG A 20 35.83 4.18 19.71
CA ARG A 20 34.76 4.83 20.50
C ARG A 20 34.12 3.88 21.51
N LEU A 21 33.92 2.61 21.15
CA LEU A 21 33.42 1.58 22.07
C LEU A 21 34.46 1.22 23.15
N GLY A 22 35.74 1.14 22.79
CA GLY A 22 36.85 0.94 23.73
C GLY A 22 36.96 2.07 24.74
N ASP A 23 36.81 3.32 24.30
CA ASP A 23 36.83 4.50 25.19
C ASP A 23 35.61 4.58 26.11
N PHE A 24 34.47 4.03 25.68
CA PHE A 24 33.24 3.97 26.49
C PHE A 24 33.31 2.90 27.57
N ILE A 25 33.91 1.75 27.25
CA ILE A 25 34.05 0.60 28.16
C ILE A 25 35.26 0.79 29.10
N GLY A 26 36.35 1.40 28.60
CA GLY A 26 37.60 1.58 29.34
C GLY A 26 37.57 2.60 30.48
N LYS A 27 36.49 3.38 30.62
CA LYS A 27 36.33 4.40 31.68
C LYS A 27 35.48 3.97 32.86
N SER A 28 34.81 2.82 32.80
CA SER A 28 33.98 2.33 33.90
C SER A 28 34.73 1.27 34.69
N ASP A 29 34.94 1.52 35.98
CA ASP A 29 35.44 0.51 36.92
C ASP A 29 34.67 -0.80 36.72
N LYS A 30 35.42 -1.91 36.64
CA LYS A 30 34.94 -3.27 36.40
C LYS A 30 34.13 -3.84 37.58
N LYS A 31 33.15 -3.10 38.09
CA LYS A 31 31.98 -3.72 38.69
C LYS A 31 31.08 -4.10 37.52
N ASN A 32 30.92 -5.41 37.35
CA ASN A 32 30.21 -6.05 36.24
C ASN A 32 28.96 -5.24 35.87
N ILE A 33 29.00 -4.53 34.74
CA ILE A 33 27.83 -3.84 34.18
C ILE A 33 26.63 -4.80 34.11
N ILE A 34 26.92 -6.09 33.92
CA ILE A 34 25.99 -7.21 33.96
C ILE A 34 25.30 -7.36 35.33
N GLU A 35 26.02 -7.22 36.45
CA GLU A 35 25.44 -7.30 37.80
C GLU A 35 24.51 -6.11 38.09
N ILE A 36 24.90 -4.91 37.67
CA ILE A 36 24.06 -3.71 37.81
C ILE A 36 22.80 -3.82 36.95
N ILE A 37 22.94 -4.32 35.71
CA ILE A 37 21.80 -4.57 34.82
C ILE A 37 20.89 -5.64 35.42
N ASN A 38 21.44 -6.70 36.03
CA ASN A 38 20.65 -7.76 36.66
C ASN A 38 19.91 -7.26 37.92
N ASP A 39 20.55 -6.49 38.81
CA ASP A 39 19.90 -5.88 39.99
C ASP A 39 18.80 -4.89 39.58
N LEU A 40 19.04 -4.09 38.54
CA LEU A 40 18.02 -3.22 37.96
C LEU A 40 16.86 -4.02 37.36
N ASN A 41 17.15 -5.13 36.67
CA ASN A 41 16.13 -5.97 36.06
C ASN A 41 15.28 -6.69 37.12
N GLU A 42 15.89 -7.19 38.20
CA GLU A 42 15.17 -7.76 39.35
C GLU A 42 14.26 -6.72 40.00
N LYS A 43 14.74 -5.50 40.24
CA LYS A 43 13.91 -4.39 40.77
C LYS A 43 12.78 -3.99 39.82
N ILE A 44 13.01 -4.01 38.50
CA ILE A 44 11.96 -3.74 37.51
C ILE A 44 10.89 -4.83 37.54
N ILE A 45 11.28 -6.10 37.64
CA ILE A 45 10.34 -7.24 37.73
C ILE A 45 9.54 -7.16 39.04
N GLU A 46 10.19 -6.88 40.16
CA GLU A 46 9.53 -6.70 41.46
C GLU A 46 8.55 -5.53 41.42
N HIS A 47 8.96 -4.38 40.88
CA HIS A 47 8.10 -3.21 40.72
C HIS A 47 6.92 -3.50 39.77
N ALA A 48 7.13 -4.23 38.68
CA ALA A 48 6.07 -4.62 37.75
C ALA A 48 5.05 -5.57 38.42
N SER A 49 5.51 -6.52 39.22
CA SER A 49 4.66 -7.44 40.00
C SER A 49 3.85 -6.67 41.06
N ASN A 50 4.50 -5.76 41.79
CA ASN A 50 3.85 -4.90 42.78
C ASN A 50 2.83 -3.95 42.13
N MET A 51 3.13 -3.41 40.95
CA MET A 51 2.22 -2.56 40.18
C MET A 51 1.02 -3.36 39.65
N ALA A 52 1.22 -4.61 39.22
CA ALA A 52 0.11 -5.49 38.82
C ALA A 52 -0.81 -5.80 40.02
N ASN A 53 -0.24 -6.10 41.18
CA ASN A 53 -1.00 -6.33 42.41
C ASN A 53 -1.72 -5.05 42.89
N ALA A 54 -1.06 -3.90 42.82
CA ALA A 54 -1.67 -2.60 43.13
C ALA A 54 -2.84 -2.28 42.19
N ASN A 55 -2.69 -2.55 40.88
CA ASN A 55 -3.77 -2.37 39.92
C ASN A 55 -4.98 -3.28 40.20
N ILE A 56 -4.75 -4.52 40.65
CA ILE A 56 -5.83 -5.41 41.07
C ILE A 56 -6.53 -4.85 42.32
N LEU A 57 -5.77 -4.34 43.29
CA LEU A 57 -6.32 -3.73 44.50
C LEU A 57 -7.09 -2.44 44.21
N ILE A 58 -6.60 -1.60 43.30
CA ILE A 58 -7.29 -0.38 42.83
C ILE A 58 -8.62 -0.78 42.17
N LYS A 59 -8.61 -1.73 41.23
CA LYS A 59 -9.85 -2.23 40.60
C LYS A 59 -10.85 -2.79 41.62
N LYS A 60 -10.36 -3.53 42.62
CA LYS A 60 -11.21 -4.04 43.71
C LYS A 60 -11.76 -2.91 44.59
N ALA A 61 -10.95 -1.92 44.91
CA ALA A 61 -11.38 -0.74 45.67
C ALA A 61 -12.43 0.06 44.89
N ASP A 62 -12.26 0.25 43.58
CA ASP A 62 -13.23 0.90 42.71
C ASP A 62 -14.56 0.13 42.68
N MET A 63 -14.49 -1.20 42.57
CA MET A 63 -15.68 -2.05 42.61
C MET A 63 -16.39 -1.96 43.97
N ILE A 64 -15.64 -1.97 45.08
CA ILE A 64 -16.20 -1.78 46.42
C ILE A 64 -16.85 -0.40 46.53
N ASN A 65 -16.18 0.67 46.08
CA ASN A 65 -16.71 2.04 46.08
C ASN A 65 -17.98 2.18 45.24
N HIS A 66 -18.07 1.48 44.11
CA HIS A 66 -19.28 1.44 43.29
C HIS A 66 -20.43 0.71 44.02
N LEU A 67 -20.14 -0.41 44.68
CA LEU A 67 -21.14 -1.19 45.42
C LEU A 67 -21.61 -0.51 46.72
N THR A 68 -20.75 0.28 47.36
CA THR A 68 -21.07 1.06 48.56
C THR A 68 -21.61 2.45 48.25
N SER A 69 -21.56 2.89 47.00
CA SER A 69 -22.13 4.17 46.59
C SER A 69 -23.62 4.24 46.94
N SER A 70 -24.00 5.35 47.56
CA SER A 70 -25.36 5.59 48.08
C SER A 70 -26.43 5.39 47.01
N ASP A 71 -26.14 5.75 45.76
CA ASP A 71 -27.08 5.61 44.64
C ASP A 71 -27.31 4.16 44.22
N PHE A 72 -26.27 3.33 44.24
CA PHE A 72 -26.38 1.90 43.94
C PHE A 72 -27.13 1.15 45.05
N GLN A 73 -26.85 1.49 46.31
CA GLN A 73 -27.59 0.95 47.45
C GLN A 73 -29.06 1.37 47.42
N ARG A 74 -29.36 2.63 47.09
CA ARG A 74 -30.74 3.12 46.91
C ARG A 74 -31.47 2.41 45.78
N TYR A 75 -30.78 2.10 44.68
CA TYR A 75 -31.36 1.33 43.57
C TYR A 75 -31.68 -0.12 43.98
N LEU A 76 -30.77 -0.79 44.70
CA LEU A 76 -30.97 -2.16 45.20
C LEU A 76 -32.12 -2.24 46.20
N MET A 77 -32.21 -1.28 47.11
CA MET A 77 -33.22 -1.18 48.18
C MET A 77 -34.59 -0.72 47.71
N ARG A 78 -34.80 -0.42 46.41
CA ARG A 78 -36.14 -0.13 45.88
C ARG A 78 -37.06 -1.32 46.06
N ASP A 79 -38.24 -1.05 46.60
CA ASP A 79 -39.29 -2.04 46.75
C ASP A 79 -39.72 -2.61 45.39
N ARG A 80 -40.24 -3.84 45.41
CA ARG A 80 -40.64 -4.57 44.21
C ARG A 80 -41.72 -3.82 43.42
N SER A 81 -42.63 -3.12 44.11
CA SER A 81 -43.66 -2.29 43.46
C SER A 81 -43.05 -1.16 42.63
N THR A 82 -42.07 -0.45 43.18
CA THR A 82 -41.40 0.68 42.49
C THR A 82 -40.55 0.21 41.30
N LYS A 83 -39.95 -0.97 41.39
CA LYS A 83 -39.24 -1.59 40.26
C LYS A 83 -40.20 -1.96 39.14
N LEU A 84 -41.40 -2.46 39.48
CA LEU A 84 -42.42 -2.81 38.50
C LEU A 84 -42.95 -1.57 37.78
N GLU A 85 -43.25 -0.50 38.52
CA GLU A 85 -43.69 0.79 37.95
C GLU A 85 -42.63 1.39 37.01
N LEU A 86 -41.34 1.29 37.37
CA LEU A 86 -40.25 1.74 36.52
C LEU A 86 -40.20 0.94 35.21
N ILE A 87 -40.32 -0.39 35.27
CA ILE A 87 -40.32 -1.24 34.08
C ILE A 87 -41.53 -0.93 33.19
N LEU A 88 -42.70 -0.71 33.78
CA LEU A 88 -43.92 -0.36 33.04
C LEU A 88 -43.82 1.03 32.40
N ALA A 89 -43.22 2.00 33.10
CA ALA A 89 -42.98 3.35 32.57
C ALA A 89 -41.98 3.33 31.40
N ASP A 90 -41.02 2.40 31.42
CA ASP A 90 -40.03 2.21 30.36
C ASP A 90 -40.41 1.14 29.33
N ASP A 91 -41.58 0.49 29.41
CA ASP A 91 -41.90 -0.70 28.58
C ASP A 91 -41.83 -0.40 27.08
N GLU A 92 -42.34 0.76 26.67
CA GLU A 92 -42.29 1.21 25.27
C GLU A 92 -40.84 1.46 24.82
N ARG A 93 -40.03 2.09 25.67
CA ARG A 93 -38.60 2.32 25.41
C ARG A 93 -37.83 1.01 25.32
N ILE A 94 -38.13 0.04 26.19
CA ILE A 94 -37.52 -1.29 26.18
C ILE A 94 -37.88 -2.01 24.87
N ARG A 95 -39.16 -2.00 24.46
CA ARG A 95 -39.61 -2.60 23.19
C ARG A 95 -38.92 -1.99 21.98
N ASP A 96 -38.79 -0.66 21.94
CA ASP A 96 -38.10 0.05 20.85
C ASP A 96 -36.62 -0.33 20.77
N ILE A 97 -35.94 -0.42 21.91
CA ILE A 97 -34.55 -0.85 21.98
C ILE A 97 -34.43 -2.32 21.54
N THR A 98 -35.32 -3.21 21.98
CA THR A 98 -35.32 -4.62 21.58
C THR A 98 -35.56 -4.79 20.08
N LYS A 99 -36.46 -4.00 19.49
CA LYS A 99 -36.70 -4.01 18.04
C LYS A 99 -35.45 -3.60 17.28
N LYS A 100 -34.82 -2.48 17.64
CA LYS A 100 -33.56 -2.01 17.05
C LYS A 100 -32.42 -3.02 17.24
N LEU A 101 -32.35 -3.70 18.38
CA LEU A 101 -31.36 -4.74 18.63
C LEU A 101 -31.55 -5.93 17.67
N SER A 102 -32.80 -6.34 17.42
CA SER A 102 -33.09 -7.38 16.43
C SER A 102 -32.71 -6.97 15.00
N GLU A 103 -32.97 -5.71 14.63
CA GLU A 103 -32.55 -5.15 13.34
C GLU A 103 -31.01 -5.18 13.23
N ILE A 104 -30.30 -4.75 14.27
CA ILE A 104 -28.83 -4.82 14.31
C ILE A 104 -28.32 -6.27 14.23
N ASP A 105 -28.95 -7.24 14.91
CA ASP A 105 -28.55 -8.65 14.81
C ASP A 105 -28.73 -9.20 13.39
N THR A 106 -29.81 -8.80 12.69
CA THR A 106 -29.98 -9.17 11.29
C THR A 106 -28.92 -8.54 10.38
N LEU A 107 -28.54 -7.29 10.62
CA LEU A 107 -27.48 -6.61 9.89
C LEU A 107 -26.11 -7.21 10.17
N ALA A 108 -25.80 -7.57 11.42
CA ALA A 108 -24.54 -8.21 11.80
C ALA A 108 -24.31 -9.51 11.00
N ARG A 109 -25.36 -10.32 10.82
CA ARG A 109 -25.28 -11.53 9.99
C ARG A 109 -25.03 -11.25 8.51
N VAL A 110 -25.46 -10.09 8.00
CA VAL A 110 -25.17 -9.66 6.61
C VAL A 110 -23.72 -9.21 6.47
N LEU A 111 -23.18 -8.51 7.48
CA LEU A 111 -21.78 -8.10 7.54
C LEU A 111 -20.82 -9.29 7.67
N ASP A 112 -21.22 -10.34 8.37
CA ASP A 112 -20.49 -11.61 8.43
C ASP A 112 -20.66 -12.48 7.17
N GLY A 113 -21.46 -12.04 6.20
CA GLY A 113 -21.71 -12.76 4.96
C GLY A 113 -20.44 -12.96 4.14
N GLU A 114 -20.38 -14.10 3.44
CA GLU A 114 -19.24 -14.53 2.60
C GLU A 114 -18.80 -13.43 1.62
N TYR A 115 -19.74 -12.65 1.09
CA TYR A 115 -19.47 -11.55 0.17
C TYR A 115 -18.50 -10.51 0.73
N PHE A 116 -18.60 -10.14 2.01
CA PHE A 116 -17.69 -9.15 2.62
C PHE A 116 -16.30 -9.74 2.91
N GLN A 117 -16.22 -11.04 3.17
CA GLN A 117 -14.96 -11.74 3.35
C GLN A 117 -14.21 -11.98 2.04
N GLU A 118 -14.92 -12.04 0.92
CA GLU A 118 -14.33 -12.22 -0.42
C GLU A 118 -13.84 -10.92 -1.06
N ILE A 119 -14.24 -9.74 -0.55
CA ILE A 119 -13.81 -8.42 -1.09
C ILE A 119 -12.29 -8.30 -1.23
N PRO A 120 -11.45 -8.68 -0.24
CA PRO A 120 -10.00 -8.57 -0.37
C PRO A 120 -9.43 -9.47 -1.49
N LYS A 121 -10.02 -10.65 -1.69
CA LYS A 121 -9.63 -11.54 -2.79
C LYS A 121 -10.00 -10.91 -4.12
N LEU A 122 -11.23 -10.42 -4.26
CA LEU A 122 -11.71 -9.76 -5.48
C LEU A 122 -10.87 -8.51 -5.79
N PHE A 123 -10.52 -7.71 -4.78
CA PHE A 123 -9.67 -6.53 -4.92
C PHE A 123 -8.27 -6.89 -5.44
N ASN A 124 -7.67 -7.97 -4.95
CA ASN A 124 -6.38 -8.44 -5.46
C ASN A 124 -6.47 -8.88 -6.92
N THR A 125 -7.52 -9.58 -7.30
CA THR A 125 -7.75 -10.00 -8.69
C THR A 125 -7.95 -8.79 -9.60
N LEU A 126 -8.76 -7.82 -9.16
CA LEU A 126 -9.01 -6.58 -9.88
C LEU A 126 -7.73 -5.73 -10.03
N SER A 127 -6.92 -5.66 -8.98
CA SER A 127 -5.64 -4.93 -9.01
C SER A 127 -4.67 -5.55 -10.01
N LYS A 128 -4.58 -6.88 -10.07
CA LYS A 128 -3.79 -7.59 -11.09
C LYS A 128 -4.31 -7.30 -12.50
N LEU A 129 -5.63 -7.35 -12.68
CA LEU A 129 -6.26 -7.05 -13.97
C LEU A 129 -5.98 -5.62 -14.41
N LEU A 130 -6.02 -4.65 -13.50
CA LEU A 130 -5.72 -3.25 -13.77
C LEU A 130 -4.28 -3.05 -14.23
N THR A 131 -3.32 -3.73 -13.59
CA THR A 131 -1.91 -3.71 -14.01
C THR A 131 -1.74 -4.28 -15.42
N ILE A 132 -2.38 -5.42 -15.72
CA ILE A 132 -2.34 -6.02 -17.06
C ILE A 132 -2.96 -5.06 -18.09
N HIS A 133 -4.10 -4.46 -17.77
CA HIS A 133 -4.77 -3.52 -18.66
C HIS A 133 -3.90 -2.29 -18.97
N ASN A 134 -3.23 -1.72 -17.98
CA ASN A 134 -2.32 -0.60 -18.19
C ASN A 134 -1.12 -0.99 -19.07
N ASN A 135 -0.57 -2.19 -18.88
CA ASN A 135 0.51 -2.68 -19.74
C ASN A 135 0.05 -2.83 -21.20
N ILE A 136 -1.13 -3.44 -21.42
CA ILE A 136 -1.72 -3.56 -22.76
C ILE A 136 -1.94 -2.19 -23.39
N LYS A 137 -2.47 -1.22 -22.62
CA LYS A 137 -2.71 0.14 -23.11
C LYS A 137 -1.43 0.83 -23.58
N ASN A 138 -0.34 0.68 -22.82
CA ASN A 138 0.95 1.26 -23.18
C ASN A 138 1.52 0.61 -24.45
N GLN A 139 1.51 -0.73 -24.51
CA GLN A 139 1.97 -1.49 -25.68
C GLN A 139 1.17 -1.14 -26.94
N TYR A 140 -0.15 -0.97 -26.80
CA TYR A 140 -1.00 -0.57 -27.92
C TYR A 140 -0.66 0.84 -28.42
N GLY A 141 -0.33 1.76 -27.52
CA GLY A 141 0.13 3.10 -27.86
C GLY A 141 1.43 3.06 -28.67
N GLU A 142 2.45 2.35 -28.16
CA GLU A 142 3.74 2.18 -28.83
C GLU A 142 3.58 1.54 -30.21
N PHE A 143 2.80 0.45 -30.30
CA PHE A 143 2.53 -0.23 -31.57
C PHE A 143 1.80 0.66 -32.58
N THR A 144 0.86 1.49 -32.12
CA THR A 144 0.12 2.41 -33.01
C THR A 144 1.04 3.51 -33.54
N GLU A 145 1.95 4.02 -32.72
CA GLU A 145 2.94 5.02 -33.12
C GLU A 145 3.95 4.44 -34.13
N GLU A 146 4.45 3.23 -33.88
CA GLU A 146 5.33 2.51 -34.80
C GLU A 146 4.64 2.26 -36.15
N LEU A 147 3.39 1.77 -36.13
CA LEU A 147 2.60 1.54 -37.34
C LEU A 147 2.33 2.84 -38.11
N SER A 148 2.03 3.93 -37.40
CA SER A 148 1.83 5.24 -38.03
C SER A 148 3.10 5.73 -38.74
N THR A 149 4.25 5.56 -38.09
CA THR A 149 5.55 5.94 -38.66
C THR A 149 5.86 5.09 -39.89
N PHE A 150 5.67 3.77 -39.80
CA PHE A 150 5.85 2.85 -40.92
C PHE A 150 4.94 3.20 -42.12
N LEU A 151 3.68 3.55 -41.87
CA LEU A 151 2.75 3.96 -42.92
C LEU A 151 3.17 5.28 -43.57
N GLN A 152 3.72 6.23 -42.81
CA GLN A 152 4.26 7.48 -43.34
C GLN A 152 5.49 7.23 -44.22
N ASP A 153 6.42 6.39 -43.77
CA ASP A 153 7.61 6.01 -44.53
C ASP A 153 7.24 5.29 -45.82
N TYR A 154 6.27 4.37 -45.75
CA TYR A 154 5.76 3.68 -46.92
C TYR A 154 5.13 4.67 -47.92
N ALA A 155 4.28 5.60 -47.45
CA ALA A 155 3.69 6.62 -48.30
C ALA A 155 4.75 7.49 -48.97
N ALA A 156 5.76 7.95 -48.22
CA ALA A 156 6.88 8.72 -48.76
C ALA A 156 7.67 7.94 -49.82
N PHE A 157 7.95 6.66 -49.56
CA PHE A 157 8.62 5.79 -50.51
C PHE A 157 7.81 5.62 -51.80
N THR A 158 6.49 5.43 -51.70
CA THR A 158 5.63 5.29 -52.89
C THR A 158 5.60 6.56 -53.74
N LEU A 159 5.57 7.74 -53.11
CA LEU A 159 5.64 9.01 -53.82
C LEU A 159 6.98 9.18 -54.56
N MET A 160 8.10 8.90 -53.90
CA MET A 160 9.42 8.95 -54.52
C MET A 160 9.52 7.98 -55.70
N MET A 161 8.95 6.78 -55.58
CA MET A 161 8.93 5.81 -56.68
C MET A 161 8.08 6.30 -57.86
N ASP A 162 6.93 6.92 -57.62
CA ASP A 162 6.11 7.49 -58.69
C ASP A 162 6.85 8.64 -59.40
N GLU A 163 7.47 9.55 -58.65
CA GLU A 163 8.31 10.63 -59.21
C GLU A 163 9.44 10.08 -60.09
N ASN A 164 10.17 9.06 -59.61
CA ASN A 164 11.22 8.40 -60.37
C ASN A 164 10.68 7.74 -61.65
N LEU A 165 9.53 7.06 -61.57
CA LEU A 165 8.90 6.45 -62.75
C LEU A 165 8.48 7.49 -63.79
N GLN A 166 7.94 8.64 -63.36
CA GLN A 166 7.62 9.75 -64.25
C GLN A 166 8.87 10.37 -64.88
N HIS A 167 9.95 10.49 -64.09
CA HIS A 167 11.24 10.96 -64.59
C HIS A 167 11.79 10.04 -65.68
N TYR A 168 11.81 8.73 -65.45
CA TYR A 168 12.24 7.75 -66.45
C TYR A 168 11.36 7.74 -67.69
N LYS A 169 10.03 7.82 -67.55
CA LYS A 169 9.11 8.00 -68.69
C LYS A 169 9.49 9.21 -69.54
N THR A 170 9.79 10.33 -68.91
CA THR A 170 10.19 11.56 -69.60
C THR A 170 11.51 11.38 -70.36
N ILE A 171 12.50 10.72 -69.75
CA ILE A 171 13.77 10.41 -70.41
C ILE A 171 13.54 9.49 -71.63
N LEU A 172 12.76 8.43 -71.47
CA LEU A 172 12.47 7.49 -72.55
C LEU A 172 11.77 8.17 -73.73
N HIS A 173 10.78 9.02 -73.45
CA HIS A 173 10.09 9.79 -74.49
C HIS A 173 11.05 10.72 -75.25
N LYS A 174 11.93 11.43 -74.53
CA LYS A 174 12.97 12.28 -75.16
C LYS A 174 13.92 11.46 -76.04
N ASN A 175 14.31 10.27 -75.61
CA ASN A 175 15.16 9.38 -76.39
C ASN A 175 14.46 8.85 -77.64
N GLN A 176 13.17 8.50 -77.54
CA GLN A 176 12.36 8.10 -78.71
C GLN A 176 12.25 9.23 -79.73
N GLN A 177 11.96 10.45 -79.29
CA GLN A 177 11.91 11.62 -80.18
C GLN A 177 13.25 11.88 -80.88
N ARG A 178 14.37 11.69 -80.17
CA ARG A 178 15.71 11.81 -80.77
C ARG A 178 15.95 10.73 -81.83
N SER A 179 15.49 9.50 -81.59
CA SER A 179 15.61 8.41 -82.55
C SER A 179 14.81 8.67 -83.83
N SER A 180 13.57 9.17 -83.72
CA SER A 180 12.75 9.49 -84.90
C SER A 180 13.32 10.63 -85.74
N ILE A 181 13.98 11.62 -85.11
CA ILE A 181 14.64 12.72 -85.83
C ILE A 181 15.86 12.23 -86.63
N ILE A 182 16.52 11.15 -86.18
CA ILE A 182 17.67 10.56 -86.88
C ILE A 182 17.20 9.72 -88.09
N GLU A 183 16.02 9.10 -88.02
CA GLU A 183 15.43 8.37 -89.16
C GLU A 183 14.86 9.32 -90.24
N ASP A 184 14.37 10.50 -89.87
CA ASP A 184 13.82 11.50 -90.80
C ASP A 184 14.90 12.35 -91.52
N ASN A 185 16.17 12.21 -91.15
CA ASN A 185 17.28 12.92 -91.79
C ASN A 185 18.47 11.97 -92.02
N PRO A 186 18.35 11.04 -92.99
CA PRO A 186 19.48 10.21 -93.36
C PRO A 186 20.55 11.13 -93.92
N ILE A 187 21.74 11.06 -93.31
CA ILE A 187 22.92 11.78 -93.78
C ILE A 187 23.23 11.25 -95.19
N GLU A 188 22.85 12.01 -96.22
CA GLU A 188 23.43 11.93 -97.57
C GLU A 188 24.84 12.52 -97.59
#